data_AF-A0A1M5U3T4-F1
#
_entry.id   AF-A0A1M5U3T4-F1
#
_cell.length_a   1.000
_cell.length_b   1.000
_cell.length_c   1.000
_cell.angle_alpha   90.00
_cell.angle_beta   90.00
_cell.angle_gamma   90.00
#
_symmetry.space_group_name_H-M   'P 1'
#
loop_
_entity.id
_entity.type
_entity.pdbx_description
1 polymer ?
#
loop_
_entity_poly.entity_id
_entity_poly.type
_entity_poly.pdbx_seq_one_letter_code
_entity_poly.pdbx_strand_id
1 'polypeptide(L)'
;MKSLNITEAIKYLGEDKFAVSLENVWYRRLLYRVGDGAEDSERIGRFFDPSPFQLSNVILSMADWLPKTSQRLLWIDHFSDGFPSQNRHFLNILGQGFASDYLVENPAILLAPLSDDLLDQLAGTHEQNAEAEALIALCTLLSVSGWDAKLLTSGSTDYVEFWEGNVFFYSESNDALNRAAELFDFYDLNTPVT
;
A
#
# COMPACT_ATOMS: atom_id res chain seq x y z
N MET A 1 14.70 2.09 -0.82
CA MET A 1 13.61 2.09 0.17
C MET A 1 14.08 2.75 1.46
N LYS A 2 13.21 3.51 2.14
CA LYS A 2 13.52 4.14 3.45
C LYS A 2 12.31 4.06 4.38
N SER A 3 12.47 3.52 5.59
CA SER A 3 11.43 3.62 6.62
C SER A 3 11.42 5.03 7.22
N LEU A 4 10.21 5.54 7.46
CA LEU A 4 9.94 6.86 8.00
C LEU A 4 9.14 6.72 9.28
N ASN A 5 9.46 7.56 10.26
CA ASN A 5 8.57 7.75 11.39
C ASN A 5 7.34 8.56 10.98
N ILE A 6 6.34 8.63 11.87
CA ILE A 6 5.08 9.33 11.62
C ILE A 6 5.28 10.78 11.20
N THR A 7 6.14 11.51 11.90
CA THR A 7 6.39 12.94 11.62
C THR A 7 6.98 13.12 10.23
N GLU A 8 7.97 12.30 9.86
CA GLU A 8 8.56 12.32 8.52
C GLU A 8 7.53 11.98 7.43
N ALA A 9 6.69 10.97 7.67
CA ALA A 9 5.68 10.50 6.74
C ALA A 9 4.57 11.54 6.50
N ILE A 10 4.03 12.15 7.57
CA ILE A 10 3.02 13.21 7.47
C ILE A 10 3.58 14.41 6.70
N LYS A 11 4.81 14.83 7.02
CA LYS A 11 5.48 15.92 6.31
C LYS A 11 5.64 15.62 4.82
N TYR A 12 5.91 14.36 4.47
CA TYR A 12 6.04 13.92 3.08
C TYR A 12 4.71 13.98 2.31
N LEU A 13 3.60 13.63 2.96
CA LEU A 13 2.27 13.63 2.35
C LEU A 13 1.60 15.02 2.31
N GLY A 14 2.01 15.92 3.21
CA GLY A 14 1.43 17.25 3.41
C GLY A 14 0.75 17.33 4.78
N GLU A 15 1.32 18.12 5.69
CA GLU A 15 0.92 18.20 7.11
C GLU A 15 -0.54 18.67 7.31
N ASP A 16 -1.10 19.36 6.32
CA ASP A 16 -2.48 19.86 6.29
C ASP A 16 -3.49 18.84 5.74
N LYS A 17 -3.02 17.78 5.09
CA LYS A 17 -3.85 16.80 4.36
C LYS A 17 -4.03 15.48 5.08
N PHE A 18 -3.22 15.18 6.09
CA PHE A 18 -3.26 13.89 6.75
C PHE A 18 -3.12 14.00 8.27
N ALA A 19 -3.83 13.14 8.98
CA ALA A 19 -3.77 12.98 10.42
C ALA A 19 -3.67 11.49 10.79
N VAL A 20 -3.17 11.20 11.99
CA VAL A 20 -3.03 9.84 12.50
C VAL A 20 -3.85 9.68 13.78
N SER A 21 -4.75 8.71 13.82
CA SER A 21 -5.37 8.27 15.07
C SER A 21 -4.51 7.19 15.71
N LEU A 22 -4.29 7.34 17.01
CA LEU A 22 -3.61 6.37 17.85
C LEU A 22 -4.66 5.63 18.67
N GLU A 23 -5.44 4.76 18.02
CA GLU A 23 -6.41 3.91 18.73
C GLU A 23 -5.69 2.96 19.69
N ASN A 24 -4.55 2.42 19.25
CA ASN A 24 -3.63 1.66 20.08
C ASN A 24 -2.19 1.97 19.65
N VAL A 25 -1.42 2.61 20.53
CA VAL A 25 -0.04 3.06 20.26
C VAL A 25 0.85 1.92 19.76
N TRP A 26 0.55 0.68 20.16
CA TRP A 26 1.30 -0.52 19.79
C TRP A 26 0.81 -1.21 18.52
N TYR A 27 -0.46 -1.09 18.15
CA TYR A 27 -1.03 -2.00 17.13
C TYR A 27 -1.83 -1.32 16.04
N ARG A 28 -2.32 -0.10 16.26
CA ARG A 28 -3.23 0.53 15.30
C ARG A 28 -2.95 2.02 15.20
N ARG A 29 -2.36 2.42 14.07
CA ARG A 29 -1.99 3.79 13.73
C ARG A 29 -2.67 4.19 12.44
N LEU A 30 -3.94 4.52 12.55
CA LEU A 30 -4.78 4.77 11.39
C LEU A 30 -4.43 6.10 10.76
N LEU A 31 -4.02 6.10 9.49
CA LEU A 31 -3.81 7.30 8.70
C LEU A 31 -5.11 7.72 8.03
N TYR A 32 -5.52 8.97 8.25
CA TYR A 32 -6.72 9.55 7.65
C TYR A 32 -6.34 10.79 6.86
N ARG A 33 -7.08 11.01 5.78
CA ARG A 33 -7.05 12.27 5.05
C ARG A 33 -7.88 13.32 5.80
N VAL A 34 -7.42 14.57 5.79
CA VAL A 34 -8.02 15.75 6.43
C VAL A 34 -8.40 16.75 5.34
N GLY A 35 -9.57 17.39 5.48
CA GLY A 35 -10.02 18.51 4.64
C GLY A 35 -11.28 18.23 3.81
N ASP A 36 -11.81 19.30 3.21
CA ASP A 36 -12.96 19.25 2.31
C ASP A 36 -12.64 18.37 1.08
N GLY A 37 -13.49 17.39 0.79
CA GLY A 37 -13.27 16.36 -0.23
C GLY A 37 -12.92 14.97 0.31
N ALA A 38 -12.59 14.83 1.59
CA ALA A 38 -12.45 13.49 2.22
C ALA A 38 -13.79 12.71 2.25
N GLU A 39 -14.92 13.42 2.27
CA GLU A 39 -16.26 12.83 2.20
C GLU A 39 -16.72 12.57 0.75
N ASP A 40 -16.14 13.26 -0.24
CA ASP A 40 -16.50 13.12 -1.67
C ASP A 40 -15.67 12.04 -2.38
N SER A 41 -14.59 11.56 -1.77
CA SER A 41 -13.80 10.46 -2.33
C SER A 41 -14.56 9.14 -2.26
N GLU A 42 -15.10 8.71 -3.41
CA GLU A 42 -15.71 7.41 -3.59
C GLU A 42 -14.65 6.29 -3.58
N ARG A 43 -15.09 5.07 -3.28
CA ARG A 43 -14.23 3.88 -3.27
C ARG A 43 -14.91 2.69 -3.93
N ILE A 44 -14.11 1.87 -4.60
CA ILE A 44 -14.51 0.54 -5.04
C ILE A 44 -13.59 -0.49 -4.41
N GLY A 45 -14.15 -1.61 -3.95
CA GLY A 45 -13.35 -2.67 -3.34
C GLY A 45 -13.87 -4.08 -3.60
N ARG A 46 -12.96 -5.04 -3.40
CA ARG A 46 -13.16 -6.48 -3.54
C ARG A 46 -12.39 -7.23 -2.47
N PHE A 47 -12.80 -8.46 -2.20
CA PHE A 47 -12.03 -9.37 -1.36
C PHE A 47 -10.74 -9.76 -2.09
N PHE A 48 -9.61 -9.62 -1.39
CA PHE A 48 -8.30 -9.84 -1.98
C PHE A 48 -7.87 -11.31 -1.81
N ASP A 49 -8.38 -12.16 -2.70
CA ASP A 49 -8.02 -13.59 -2.76
C ASP A 49 -7.68 -14.03 -4.19
N PRO A 50 -6.63 -13.43 -4.79
CA PRO A 50 -6.19 -13.84 -6.10
C PRO A 50 -5.51 -15.21 -6.05
N SER A 51 -5.51 -15.90 -7.19
CA SER A 51 -4.65 -17.08 -7.36
C SER A 51 -3.18 -16.73 -7.06
N PRO A 52 -2.40 -17.60 -6.38
CA PRO A 52 -0.99 -17.34 -6.11
C PRO A 52 -0.16 -17.01 -7.36
N PHE A 53 -0.56 -17.53 -8.52
CA PHE A 53 0.11 -17.26 -9.80
C PHE A 53 -0.19 -15.88 -10.38
N GLN A 54 -1.24 -15.21 -9.92
CA GLN A 54 -1.66 -13.89 -10.39
C GLN A 54 -1.29 -12.79 -9.39
N LEU A 55 -0.97 -13.13 -8.14
CA LEU A 55 -0.76 -12.19 -7.05
C LEU A 55 0.23 -11.06 -7.41
N SER A 56 1.37 -11.38 -8.02
CA SER A 56 2.34 -10.38 -8.44
C SER A 56 1.78 -9.42 -9.48
N ASN A 57 1.01 -9.92 -10.45
CA ASN A 57 0.41 -9.11 -11.50
C ASN A 57 -0.67 -8.20 -10.94
N VAL A 58 -1.50 -8.72 -10.02
CA VAL A 58 -2.53 -7.92 -9.34
C VAL A 58 -1.89 -6.77 -8.56
N ILE A 59 -0.84 -7.04 -7.77
CA ILE A 59 -0.13 -6.01 -7.01
C ILE A 59 0.51 -4.97 -7.94
N LEU A 60 1.10 -5.40 -9.06
CA LEU A 60 1.67 -4.47 -10.04
C LEU A 60 0.59 -3.59 -10.67
N SER A 61 -0.57 -4.14 -11.04
CA SER A 61 -1.68 -3.36 -11.57
C SER A 61 -2.26 -2.38 -10.53
N MET A 62 -2.29 -2.76 -9.25
CA MET A 62 -2.63 -1.86 -8.15
C MET A 62 -1.61 -0.73 -7.98
N ALA A 63 -0.33 -1.02 -8.18
CA ALA A 63 0.71 0.00 -8.12
C ALA A 63 0.64 0.94 -9.34
N ASP A 64 0.28 0.42 -10.52
CA ASP A 64 0.10 1.15 -11.78
C ASP A 64 -1.09 2.11 -11.78
N TRP A 65 -2.06 1.87 -10.90
CA TRP A 65 -3.15 2.79 -10.63
C TRP A 65 -2.66 4.16 -10.16
N LEU A 66 -1.57 4.18 -9.38
CA LEU A 66 -1.02 5.40 -8.79
C LEU A 66 -0.01 6.06 -9.74
N PRO A 67 0.21 7.38 -9.63
CA PRO A 67 1.20 8.07 -10.47
C PRO A 67 2.60 7.44 -10.39
N LYS A 68 3.07 6.87 -11.50
CA LYS A 68 4.32 6.09 -11.57
C LYS A 68 5.58 6.92 -11.34
N THR A 69 5.58 8.18 -11.77
CA THR A 69 6.73 9.10 -11.70
C THR A 69 6.98 9.67 -10.31
N SER A 70 6.07 9.41 -9.36
CA SER A 70 6.15 9.94 -8.01
C SER A 70 6.61 8.87 -7.03
N GLN A 71 7.30 9.32 -5.98
CA GLN A 71 7.60 8.47 -4.84
C GLN A 71 6.31 8.04 -4.14
N ARG A 72 6.34 6.85 -3.55
CA ARG A 72 5.17 6.23 -2.92
C ARG A 72 5.45 5.92 -1.47
N LEU A 73 4.39 5.92 -0.68
CA LEU A 73 4.44 5.62 0.73
C LEU A 73 3.55 4.41 1.00
N LEU A 74 4.13 3.32 1.47
CA LEU A 74 3.38 2.21 2.05
C LEU A 74 3.24 2.48 3.55
N TRP A 75 2.05 2.82 4.00
CA TRP A 75 1.71 3.05 5.40
C TRP A 75 1.06 1.80 6.00
N ILE A 76 1.59 1.30 7.12
CA ILE A 76 1.03 0.15 7.82
C ILE A 76 0.12 0.66 8.95
N ASP A 77 -1.18 0.49 8.78
CA ASP A 77 -2.20 0.92 9.74
C ASP A 77 -2.30 -0.05 10.92
N HIS A 78 -2.25 -1.35 10.64
CA HIS A 78 -2.33 -2.41 11.64
C HIS A 78 -1.53 -3.63 11.19
N PHE A 79 -0.78 -4.20 12.13
CA PHE A 79 -0.06 -5.46 11.95
C PHE A 79 -0.58 -6.47 12.98
N SER A 80 -0.99 -7.64 12.51
CA SER A 80 -1.51 -8.69 13.38
C SER A 80 -0.36 -9.39 14.13
N ASP A 81 -0.51 -9.59 15.43
CA ASP A 81 0.47 -10.27 16.30
C ASP A 81 0.61 -11.78 16.01
N GLY A 82 -0.24 -12.32 15.13
CA GLY A 82 -0.36 -13.75 14.87
C GLY A 82 0.84 -14.37 14.15
N PHE A 83 1.69 -13.58 13.49
CA PHE A 83 2.69 -14.12 12.56
C PHE A 83 4.11 -13.50 12.70
N PRO A 84 4.85 -13.83 13.79
CA PRO A 84 6.20 -13.30 14.02
C PRO A 84 7.21 -13.60 12.90
N SER A 85 7.05 -14.71 12.18
CA SER A 85 7.91 -15.06 11.04
C SER A 85 7.68 -14.14 9.85
N GLN A 86 6.42 -13.84 9.51
CA GLN A 86 6.07 -12.91 8.43
C GLN A 86 6.54 -11.50 8.76
N ASN A 87 6.35 -11.05 10.00
CA ASN A 87 6.90 -9.76 10.46
C ASN A 87 8.43 -9.72 10.30
N ARG A 88 9.14 -10.77 10.72
CA ARG A 88 10.60 -10.85 10.52
C ARG A 88 11.00 -10.83 9.04
N HIS A 89 10.28 -11.53 8.17
CA HIS A 89 10.54 -11.49 6.73
C HIS A 89 10.30 -10.09 6.15
N PHE A 90 9.22 -9.44 6.56
CA PHE A 90 8.90 -8.07 6.17
C PHE A 90 10.03 -7.11 6.58
N LEU A 91 10.45 -7.17 7.85
CA LEU A 91 11.57 -6.36 8.36
C LEU A 91 12.86 -6.63 7.60
N ASN A 92 13.18 -7.90 7.29
CA ASN A 92 14.38 -8.25 6.54
C ASN A 92 14.42 -7.64 5.13
N ILE A 93 13.26 -7.46 4.48
CA ILE A 93 13.18 -6.76 3.19
C ILE A 93 13.51 -5.27 3.34
N LEU A 94 13.07 -4.65 4.43
CA LEU A 94 13.43 -3.26 4.74
C LEU A 94 14.93 -3.11 5.07
N GLY A 95 15.54 -4.15 5.64
CA GLY A 95 16.95 -4.18 6.03
C GLY A 95 17.22 -5.20 7.14
N GLN A 96 18.49 -5.56 7.34
CA GLN A 96 18.86 -6.55 8.34
C GLN A 96 18.89 -5.94 9.75
N GLY A 97 18.26 -6.62 10.72
CA GLY A 97 18.49 -6.39 12.16
C GLY A 97 17.54 -5.42 12.86
N PHE A 98 16.39 -5.08 12.27
CA PHE A 98 15.38 -4.30 12.96
C PHE A 98 14.75 -5.06 14.13
N ALA A 99 14.47 -4.34 15.21
CA ALA A 99 13.76 -4.88 16.37
C ALA A 99 12.30 -5.19 16.03
N SER A 100 11.64 -6.02 16.84
CA SER A 100 10.26 -6.48 16.58
C SER A 100 9.22 -5.37 16.62
N ASP A 101 9.50 -4.29 17.36
CA ASP A 101 8.68 -3.09 17.51
C ASP A 101 9.02 -1.98 16.50
N TYR A 102 9.94 -2.22 15.57
CA TYR A 102 10.41 -1.20 14.64
C TYR A 102 9.29 -0.55 13.81
N LEU A 103 8.30 -1.34 13.38
CA LEU A 103 7.14 -0.85 12.60
C LEU A 103 6.16 -0.02 13.46
N VAL A 104 6.18 -0.18 14.78
CA VAL A 104 5.41 0.66 15.71
C VAL A 104 5.89 2.11 15.60
N GLU A 105 7.21 2.31 15.55
CA GLU A 105 7.83 3.63 15.50
C GLU A 105 7.94 4.18 14.06
N ASN A 106 8.05 3.27 13.08
CA ASN A 106 8.29 3.59 11.68
C ASN A 106 7.26 2.89 10.78
N PRO A 107 5.97 3.27 10.86
CA PRO A 107 4.89 2.59 10.13
C PRO A 107 4.92 2.87 8.63
N ALA A 108 5.73 3.82 8.17
CA ALA A 108 5.71 4.30 6.80
C ALA A 108 6.98 3.90 6.06
N ILE A 109 6.82 3.37 4.85
CA ILE A 109 7.92 2.89 4.01
C ILE A 109 7.90 3.66 2.71
N LEU A 110 8.94 4.47 2.49
CA LEU A 110 9.13 5.26 1.27
C LEU A 110 9.77 4.39 0.18
N LEU A 111 9.06 4.31 -0.93
CA LEU A 111 9.41 3.55 -2.13
C LEU A 111 9.71 4.51 -3.28
N ALA A 112 10.69 4.14 -4.10
CA ALA A 112 11.03 4.92 -5.29
C ALA A 112 9.89 4.88 -6.35
N PRO A 113 9.90 5.81 -7.32
CA PRO A 113 9.04 5.73 -8.50
C PRO A 113 9.20 4.40 -9.24
N LEU A 114 8.14 3.94 -9.92
CA LEU A 114 8.24 2.78 -10.83
C LEU A 114 8.69 3.21 -12.21
N SER A 115 9.20 2.25 -12.97
CA SER A 115 9.36 2.40 -14.42
C SER A 115 7.98 2.53 -15.08
N ASP A 116 7.90 3.32 -16.16
CA ASP A 116 6.70 3.36 -17.00
C ASP A 116 6.41 1.98 -17.62
N ASP A 117 7.47 1.22 -17.92
CA ASP A 117 7.46 -0.13 -18.47
C ASP A 117 7.41 -1.21 -17.38
N LEU A 118 6.69 -0.98 -16.27
CA LEU A 118 6.66 -1.85 -15.09
C LEU A 118 6.44 -3.35 -15.37
N LEU A 119 5.63 -3.67 -16.39
CA LEU A 119 5.34 -5.05 -16.80
C LEU A 119 6.51 -5.72 -17.54
N ASP A 120 7.42 -4.93 -18.10
CA ASP A 120 8.65 -5.38 -18.72
C ASP A 120 9.83 -5.10 -17.78
N GLN A 121 10.04 -6.02 -16.83
CA GLN A 121 11.17 -5.98 -15.90
C GLN A 121 12.54 -5.98 -16.60
N LEU A 122 12.62 -6.20 -17.92
CA LEU A 122 13.86 -6.10 -18.68
C LEU A 122 14.15 -4.66 -19.16
N ALA A 123 13.17 -3.76 -19.09
CA ALA A 123 13.27 -2.38 -19.57
C ALA A 123 13.58 -1.35 -18.44
N GLY A 124 13.25 -1.66 -17.18
CA GLY A 124 13.54 -0.80 -16.03
C GLY A 124 15.04 -0.74 -15.67
N THR A 125 15.47 0.30 -14.94
CA THR A 125 16.81 0.28 -14.32
C THR A 125 16.87 -0.80 -13.25
N HIS A 126 18.09 -1.25 -12.91
CA HIS A 126 18.28 -2.25 -11.87
C HIS A 126 17.62 -1.85 -10.54
N GLU A 127 17.73 -0.57 -10.17
CA GLU A 127 17.15 -0.02 -8.95
C GLU A 127 15.62 -0.01 -8.99
N GLN A 128 15.03 0.35 -10.13
CA GLN A 128 13.57 0.36 -10.30
C GLN A 128 12.98 -1.06 -10.22
N ASN A 129 13.67 -2.03 -10.82
CA ASN A 129 13.26 -3.44 -10.76
C ASN A 129 13.35 -3.99 -9.35
N ALA A 130 14.45 -3.72 -8.63
CA ALA A 130 14.60 -4.13 -7.24
C ALA A 130 13.52 -3.53 -6.33
N GLU A 131 13.14 -2.26 -6.55
CA GLU A 131 12.06 -1.61 -5.80
C GLU A 131 10.68 -2.17 -6.16
N ALA A 132 10.44 -2.54 -7.43
CA ALA A 132 9.22 -3.21 -7.84
C ALA A 132 9.09 -4.59 -7.19
N GLU A 133 10.17 -5.40 -7.20
CA GLU A 133 10.23 -6.68 -6.50
C GLU A 133 9.95 -6.53 -5.01
N ALA A 134 10.56 -5.51 -4.38
CA ALA A 134 10.37 -5.25 -2.96
C ALA A 134 8.93 -4.82 -2.65
N LEU A 135 8.31 -3.97 -3.47
CA LEU A 135 6.89 -3.61 -3.35
C LEU A 135 5.99 -4.84 -3.45
N ILE A 136 6.20 -5.71 -4.47
CA ILE A 136 5.45 -6.95 -4.63
C ILE A 136 5.59 -7.82 -3.38
N ALA A 137 6.81 -8.00 -2.88
CA ALA A 137 7.09 -8.82 -1.72
C ALA A 137 6.41 -8.27 -0.45
N LEU A 138 6.49 -6.96 -0.22
CA LEU A 138 5.85 -6.30 0.92
C LEU A 138 4.32 -6.41 0.84
N CYS A 139 3.69 -6.05 -0.28
CA CYS A 139 2.24 -6.15 -0.45
C CYS A 139 1.74 -7.60 -0.38
N THR A 140 2.53 -8.56 -0.89
CA THR A 140 2.25 -9.99 -0.72
C THR A 140 2.21 -10.33 0.75
N LEU A 141 3.26 -9.99 1.51
CA LEU A 141 3.34 -10.25 2.94
C LEU A 141 2.18 -9.60 3.69
N LEU A 142 1.81 -8.36 3.39
CA LEU A 142 0.64 -7.70 3.99
C LEU A 142 -0.64 -8.52 3.78
N SER A 143 -0.84 -8.98 2.56
CA SER A 143 -2.03 -9.73 2.16
C SER A 143 -2.12 -11.08 2.86
N VAL A 144 -1.05 -11.88 2.87
CA VAL A 144 -1.04 -13.18 3.58
C VAL A 144 -1.01 -13.04 5.11
N SER A 145 -0.57 -11.90 5.65
CA SER A 145 -0.54 -11.66 7.10
C SER A 145 -1.86 -11.07 7.63
N GLY A 146 -2.76 -10.66 6.74
CA GLY A 146 -4.00 -9.95 7.08
C GLY A 146 -3.73 -8.62 7.77
N TRP A 147 -2.71 -7.89 7.31
CA TRP A 147 -2.37 -6.57 7.83
C TRP A 147 -3.14 -5.49 7.09
N ASP A 148 -3.48 -4.41 7.79
CA ASP A 148 -4.15 -3.26 7.19
C ASP A 148 -3.09 -2.22 6.81
N ALA A 149 -3.20 -1.68 5.60
CA ALA A 149 -2.20 -0.78 5.05
C ALA A 149 -2.77 0.11 3.94
N LYS A 150 -2.04 1.18 3.61
CA LYS A 150 -2.34 2.08 2.50
C LYS A 150 -1.11 2.28 1.63
N LEU A 151 -1.29 2.21 0.32
CA LEU A 151 -0.29 2.63 -0.65
C LEU A 151 -0.69 4.00 -1.19
N LEU A 152 0.10 5.03 -0.85
CA LEU A 152 -0.15 6.43 -1.16
C LEU A 152 0.93 7.00 -2.08
N THR A 153 0.64 8.12 -2.74
CA THR A 153 1.59 8.85 -3.57
C THR A 153 1.52 10.33 -3.25
N SER A 154 2.68 10.99 -3.08
CA SER A 154 2.69 12.43 -2.85
C SER A 154 2.09 13.19 -4.03
N GLY A 155 1.22 14.16 -3.74
CA GLY A 155 0.52 14.96 -4.75
C GLY A 155 -0.71 14.28 -5.38
N SER A 156 -0.99 13.03 -5.04
CA SER A 156 -2.20 12.30 -5.46
C SER A 156 -3.22 12.26 -4.33
N THR A 157 -4.50 12.36 -4.67
CA THR A 157 -5.62 12.04 -3.76
C THR A 157 -6.05 10.59 -3.89
N ASP A 158 -5.67 9.94 -4.99
CA ASP A 158 -5.89 8.51 -5.22
C ASP A 158 -4.93 7.67 -4.36
N TYR A 159 -5.45 6.58 -3.78
CA TYR A 159 -4.67 5.62 -3.01
C TYR A 159 -5.30 4.22 -3.06
N VAL A 160 -4.50 3.22 -2.70
CA VAL A 160 -4.95 1.84 -2.51
C VAL A 160 -4.96 1.53 -1.02
N GLU A 161 -6.02 0.91 -0.51
CA GLU A 161 -6.14 0.48 0.88
C GLU A 161 -6.33 -1.03 0.94
N PHE A 162 -5.57 -1.67 1.83
CA PHE A 162 -5.75 -3.04 2.27
C PHE A 162 -6.44 -2.97 3.63
N TRP A 163 -7.65 -3.53 3.73
CA TRP A 163 -8.44 -3.44 4.95
C TRP A 163 -9.29 -4.69 5.16
N GLU A 164 -9.08 -5.38 6.27
CA GLU A 164 -9.85 -6.55 6.69
C GLU A 164 -9.96 -7.63 5.57
N GLY A 165 -8.84 -7.87 4.87
CA GLY A 165 -8.76 -8.83 3.77
C GLY A 165 -9.35 -8.35 2.44
N ASN A 166 -9.82 -7.10 2.37
CA ASN A 166 -10.26 -6.46 1.14
C ASN A 166 -9.19 -5.52 0.59
N VAL A 167 -9.30 -5.23 -0.69
CA VAL A 167 -8.57 -4.17 -1.36
C VAL A 167 -9.55 -3.11 -1.86
N PHE A 168 -9.22 -1.84 -1.66
CA PHE A 168 -10.00 -0.71 -2.10
C PHE A 168 -9.16 0.25 -2.92
N PHE A 169 -9.71 0.72 -4.04
CA PHE A 169 -9.21 1.89 -4.76
C PHE A 169 -10.05 3.10 -4.40
N TYR A 170 -9.39 4.15 -3.96
CA TYR A 170 -10.00 5.44 -3.69
C TYR A 170 -9.61 6.42 -4.78
N SER A 171 -10.59 7.19 -5.25
CA SER A 171 -10.38 8.31 -6.16
C SER A 171 -11.55 9.27 -6.13
N GLU A 172 -11.27 10.53 -6.45
CA GLU A 172 -12.31 11.54 -6.72
C GLU A 172 -12.79 11.47 -8.18
N SER A 173 -12.18 10.63 -9.02
CA SER A 173 -12.50 10.50 -10.44
C SER A 173 -13.30 9.23 -10.72
N ASN A 174 -14.54 9.39 -11.19
CA ASN A 174 -15.40 8.27 -11.62
C ASN A 174 -14.77 7.44 -12.75
N ASP A 175 -14.06 8.08 -13.67
CA ASP A 175 -13.35 7.38 -14.76
C ASP A 175 -12.18 6.55 -14.22
N ALA A 176 -11.52 7.03 -13.17
CA ALA A 176 -10.58 6.19 -12.45
C ALA A 176 -11.34 5.02 -11.84
N LEU A 177 -12.37 5.24 -11.02
CA LEU A 177 -13.07 4.17 -10.31
C LEU A 177 -13.62 3.07 -11.24
N ASN A 178 -14.09 3.44 -12.43
CA ASN A 178 -14.49 2.48 -13.47
C ASN A 178 -13.31 1.61 -13.94
N ARG A 179 -12.12 2.20 -14.17
CA ARG A 179 -10.90 1.44 -14.51
C ARG A 179 -10.45 0.51 -13.37
N ALA A 180 -10.63 0.93 -12.12
CA ALA A 180 -10.38 0.06 -10.97
C ALA A 180 -11.35 -1.14 -10.94
N ALA A 181 -12.63 -0.92 -11.29
CA ALA A 181 -13.61 -2.00 -11.45
C ALA A 181 -13.17 -2.99 -12.54
N GLU A 182 -12.76 -2.48 -13.71
CA GLU A 182 -12.26 -3.31 -14.81
C GLU A 182 -11.04 -4.14 -14.42
N LEU A 183 -10.11 -3.57 -13.63
CA LEU A 183 -8.95 -4.28 -13.10
C LEU A 183 -9.37 -5.42 -12.17
N PHE A 184 -10.31 -5.16 -11.26
CA PHE A 184 -10.83 -6.19 -10.37
C PHE A 184 -11.53 -7.32 -11.11
N ASP A 185 -12.32 -6.98 -12.13
CA ASP A 185 -13.02 -7.95 -12.95
C ASP A 185 -12.02 -8.77 -13.81
N PHE A 186 -10.97 -8.13 -14.32
CA PHE A 186 -9.92 -8.80 -15.10
C PHE A 186 -9.19 -9.88 -14.30
N TYR A 187 -8.95 -9.63 -13.02
CA TYR A 187 -8.30 -10.57 -12.11
C TYR A 187 -9.29 -11.46 -11.34
N ASP A 188 -10.58 -11.38 -11.65
CA ASP A 188 -11.66 -12.18 -11.03
C ASP A 188 -11.63 -12.09 -9.49
N LEU A 189 -11.38 -10.90 -8.94
CA LEU A 189 -11.36 -10.72 -7.49
C LEU A 189 -12.77 -10.82 -6.92
N ASN A 190 -12.93 -11.65 -5.89
CA ASN A 190 -14.22 -11.95 -5.31
C ASN A 190 -14.92 -10.70 -4.75
N THR A 191 -16.23 -10.63 -4.91
CA THR A 191 -17.04 -9.64 -4.18
C THR A 191 -17.06 -10.05 -2.71
N PRO A 192 -16.90 -9.12 -1.74
CA PRO A 192 -16.89 -9.49 -0.32
C PRO A 192 -18.17 -10.23 0.01
N VAL A 193 -18.04 -11.43 0.59
CA VAL A 193 -19.21 -12.16 1.09
C VAL A 193 -19.66 -11.41 2.35
N THR A 194 -20.77 -10.67 2.23
CA THR A 194 -21.43 -9.94 3.32
C THR A 194 -21.76 -10.82 4.51
#